data_AF-A0A2E6SFF3-F1
#
_entry.id   AF-A0A2E6SFF3-F1
#
_cell.length_a   1.000
_cell.length_b   1.000
_cell.length_c   1.000
_cell.angle_alpha   90.00
_cell.angle_beta   90.00
_cell.angle_gamma   90.00
#
_symmetry.space_group_name_H-M   'P 1'
#
loop_
_entity.id
_entity.type
_entity.pdbx_description
1 polymer ?
#
loop_
_entity_poly.entity_id
_entity_poly.type
_entity_poly.pdbx_seq_one_letter_code
_entity_poly.pdbx_strand_id
1 'polypeptide(L)'
;MLHKKPYITVLIFILTSFIFASDGSDMTWFEKLLTFLVSGALVFSLIKGYLTVNKIWKRRKNEEVANSISIVAAMLGFVVGFPFLLNAMIITQDYFNAAKSVIALFLATVFTLIGTGYFVDKNRGVGFFTLLGQALKLEGKESGDLLADMVRPKGARKIIDILKKLAAIDDDIAQEEIDLINEFSEKWGIDIPELKPGRPEEVTNLVELKALVQSYLDEGPDTDVAEGLVDLINLMAEADDEVTDEEAMAVAEFTGMISHYVSAERGGEIEMWEVNIVPQGDEQINAVREILPDLEVVDDRGGKVFKIGKYFSEDYAEAVCEKYISIGLYSNSTKLKVDFSKES
;
A
#
# COMPACT_ATOMS: atom_id res chain seq x y z
N MET A 1 34.96 29.87 -21.39
CA MET A 1 35.39 29.24 -22.65
C MET A 1 34.64 27.93 -22.79
N LEU A 2 33.82 27.81 -23.84
CA LEU A 2 32.95 26.69 -24.26
C LEU A 2 31.83 26.19 -23.32
N HIS A 3 30.68 26.87 -23.38
CA HIS A 3 29.36 26.25 -23.21
C HIS A 3 29.10 25.28 -24.39
N LYS A 4 29.40 23.99 -24.24
CA LYS A 4 28.95 22.97 -25.19
C LYS A 4 27.48 22.66 -24.90
N LYS A 5 26.61 23.04 -25.84
CA LYS A 5 25.16 22.79 -25.79
C LYS A 5 24.90 21.27 -25.82
N PRO A 6 24.10 20.71 -24.88
CA PRO A 6 23.86 19.27 -24.77
C PRO A 6 23.22 18.64 -26.02
N TYR A 7 22.54 19.45 -26.83
CA TYR A 7 21.93 19.03 -28.10
C TYR A 7 22.96 18.56 -29.13
N ILE A 8 24.20 19.09 -29.09
CA ILE A 8 25.26 18.69 -30.04
C ILE A 8 25.76 17.28 -29.71
N THR A 9 25.86 16.92 -28.43
CA THR A 9 26.25 15.58 -28.00
C THR A 9 25.17 14.55 -28.36
N VAL A 10 23.89 14.91 -28.21
CA VAL A 10 22.75 14.08 -28.64
C VAL A 10 22.73 13.92 -30.16
N LEU A 11 23.00 14.99 -30.92
CA LEU A 11 23.07 14.93 -32.39
C LEU A 11 24.23 14.05 -32.88
N ILE A 12 25.40 14.11 -32.22
CA ILE A 12 26.55 13.24 -32.52
C ILE A 12 26.25 11.78 -32.17
N PHE A 13 25.50 11.52 -31.09
CA PHE A 13 25.03 10.18 -30.74
C PHE A 13 24.01 9.63 -31.75
N ILE A 14 23.06 10.46 -32.21
CA ILE A 14 22.09 10.11 -33.26
C ILE A 14 22.81 9.79 -34.59
N LEU A 15 23.83 10.57 -34.94
CA LEU A 15 24.63 10.35 -36.15
C LEU A 15 25.50 9.09 -36.08
N THR A 16 26.01 8.73 -34.89
CA THR A 16 26.80 7.50 -34.70
C THR A 16 25.92 6.24 -34.65
N SER A 17 24.70 6.32 -34.12
CA SER A 17 23.70 5.25 -34.25
C SER A 17 23.29 4.98 -35.71
N PHE A 18 23.32 6.00 -36.58
CA PHE A 18 23.09 5.85 -38.01
C PHE A 18 24.19 5.05 -38.73
N ILE A 19 25.43 5.15 -38.25
CA ILE A 19 26.60 4.48 -38.86
C ILE A 19 26.64 2.99 -38.47
N PHE A 20 26.20 2.63 -37.27
CA PHE A 20 26.12 1.22 -36.84
C PHE A 20 24.90 0.47 -37.40
N ALA A 21 23.89 1.17 -37.91
CA ALA A 21 22.68 0.56 -38.48
C ALA A 21 22.79 0.20 -39.98
N SER A 22 23.90 0.51 -40.65
CA SER A 22 24.01 0.39 -42.12
C SER A 22 24.80 -0.80 -42.64
N ASP A 23 25.13 -1.80 -41.83
CA ASP A 23 25.88 -2.99 -42.29
C ASP A 23 24.99 -4.25 -42.34
N GLY A 24 23.90 -4.15 -43.10
CA GLY A 24 22.93 -5.24 -43.26
C GLY A 24 22.32 -5.24 -44.65
N SER A 25 23.09 -5.69 -45.65
CA SER A 25 22.63 -5.80 -47.05
C SER A 25 21.48 -6.79 -47.24
N ASP A 26 21.22 -7.67 -46.26
CA ASP A 26 20.26 -8.78 -46.37
C ASP A 26 18.98 -8.63 -45.51
N MET A 27 18.80 -7.52 -44.79
CA MET A 27 17.62 -7.31 -43.93
C MET A 27 16.36 -6.93 -44.73
N THR A 28 15.24 -7.55 -44.37
CA THR A 28 13.90 -7.19 -44.87
C THR A 28 13.52 -5.77 -44.42
N TRP A 29 12.56 -5.14 -45.12
CA TRP A 29 12.07 -3.81 -44.74
C TRP A 29 11.48 -3.76 -43.33
N PHE A 30 10.87 -4.87 -42.89
CA PHE A 30 10.28 -5.01 -41.56
C PHE A 30 11.36 -5.09 -40.47
N GLU A 31 12.44 -5.85 -40.69
CA GLU A 31 13.59 -5.92 -39.78
C GLU A 31 14.31 -4.58 -39.67
N LYS A 32 14.42 -3.83 -40.78
CA LYS A 32 14.96 -2.45 -40.76
C LYS A 32 14.09 -1.52 -39.93
N LEU A 33 12.76 -1.63 -40.05
CA LEU A 33 11.82 -0.86 -39.22
C LEU A 33 11.92 -1.23 -37.74
N LEU A 34 11.95 -2.52 -37.41
CA LEU A 34 12.13 -2.98 -36.03
C LEU A 34 13.46 -2.50 -35.44
N THR A 35 14.56 -2.63 -36.18
CA THR A 35 15.88 -2.16 -35.75
C THR A 35 15.87 -0.66 -35.47
N PHE A 36 15.19 0.13 -36.32
CA PHE A 36 15.00 1.56 -36.11
C PHE A 36 14.18 1.87 -34.84
N LEU A 37 13.05 1.19 -34.63
CA LEU A 37 12.20 1.38 -33.45
C LEU A 37 12.93 1.00 -32.15
N VAL A 38 13.64 -0.13 -32.16
CA VAL A 38 14.45 -0.61 -31.03
C VAL A 38 15.57 0.40 -30.71
N SER A 39 16.30 0.88 -31.72
CA SER A 39 17.32 1.93 -31.56
C SER A 39 16.74 3.23 -30.99
N GLY A 40 15.55 3.63 -31.46
CA GLY A 40 14.81 4.77 -30.92
C GLY A 40 14.42 4.59 -29.46
N ALA A 41 13.98 3.40 -29.06
CA ALA A 41 13.56 3.10 -27.69
C ALA A 41 14.70 3.29 -26.66
N LEU A 42 15.96 3.04 -27.05
CA LEU A 42 17.12 3.30 -26.18
C LEU A 42 17.32 4.80 -25.96
N VAL A 43 17.17 5.61 -27.00
CA VAL A 43 17.26 7.08 -26.90
C VAL A 43 16.16 7.61 -25.99
N PHE A 44 14.92 7.14 -26.16
CA PHE A 44 13.82 7.51 -25.26
C PHE A 44 14.07 7.06 -23.82
N SER A 45 14.66 5.89 -23.62
CA SER A 45 15.04 5.40 -22.28
C SER A 45 16.09 6.31 -21.62
N LEU A 46 17.10 6.76 -22.38
CA LEU A 46 18.09 7.73 -21.92
C LEU A 46 17.47 9.08 -21.54
N ILE A 47 16.56 9.59 -22.37
CA ILE A 47 15.86 10.85 -22.11
C ILE A 47 14.99 10.71 -20.86
N LYS A 48 14.22 9.63 -20.73
CA LYS A 48 13.38 9.35 -19.55
C LYS A 48 14.24 9.29 -18.29
N GLY A 49 15.34 8.54 -18.34
CA GLY A 49 16.30 8.43 -17.23
C GLY A 49 16.85 9.79 -16.83
N TYR A 50 17.32 10.58 -17.79
CA TYR A 50 17.81 11.93 -17.56
C TYR A 50 16.76 12.84 -16.90
N LEU A 51 15.54 12.88 -17.43
CA LEU A 51 14.48 13.73 -16.89
C LEU A 51 14.10 13.34 -15.46
N THR A 52 14.02 12.03 -15.20
CA THR A 52 13.72 11.46 -13.88
C THR A 52 14.79 11.87 -12.88
N VAL A 53 16.07 11.63 -13.21
CA VAL A 53 17.19 12.01 -12.36
C VAL A 53 17.22 13.52 -12.16
N ASN A 54 17.10 14.33 -13.22
CA ASN A 54 17.17 15.78 -13.13
C ASN A 54 16.10 16.38 -12.21
N LYS A 55 14.88 15.82 -12.22
CA LYS A 55 13.78 16.28 -11.35
C LYS A 55 14.07 16.08 -9.86
N ILE A 56 14.74 14.99 -9.52
CA ILE A 56 15.02 14.60 -8.13
C ILE A 56 16.37 15.19 -7.69
N TRP A 57 17.36 15.18 -8.57
CA TRP A 57 18.71 15.69 -8.32
C TRP A 57 18.73 17.14 -7.85
N LYS A 58 17.84 17.99 -8.39
CA LYS A 58 17.71 19.39 -7.94
C LYS A 58 17.29 19.53 -6.47
N ARG A 59 16.59 18.53 -5.94
CA ARG A 59 16.01 18.51 -4.58
C ARG A 59 16.64 17.46 -3.66
N ARG A 60 17.72 16.81 -4.11
CA ARG A 60 18.43 15.72 -3.39
C ARG A 60 18.92 16.03 -1.98
N LYS A 61 18.93 17.31 -1.60
CA LYS A 61 19.35 17.77 -0.27
C LYS A 61 18.20 17.87 0.72
N ASN A 62 16.95 17.82 0.25
CA ASN A 62 15.76 17.84 1.10
C ASN A 62 15.55 16.45 1.71
N GLU A 63 15.39 16.39 3.03
CA GLU A 63 15.14 15.17 3.81
C GLU A 63 13.85 14.47 3.35
N GLU A 64 12.77 15.22 3.09
CA GLU A 64 11.50 14.67 2.59
C GLU A 64 11.64 13.99 1.22
N VAL A 65 12.55 14.48 0.37
CA VAL A 65 12.80 13.90 -0.95
C VAL A 65 13.66 12.64 -0.84
N ALA A 66 14.49 12.52 0.18
CA ALA A 66 15.22 11.30 0.47
C ALA A 66 14.25 10.24 1.03
N ASN A 67 13.44 10.61 2.02
CA ASN A 67 12.50 9.71 2.69
C ASN A 67 11.35 9.24 1.79
N SER A 68 11.00 9.96 0.73
CA SER A 68 9.96 9.54 -0.23
C SER A 68 10.43 8.55 -1.29
N ILE A 69 11.71 8.15 -1.28
CA ILE A 69 12.26 7.16 -2.22
C ILE A 69 12.35 5.81 -1.49
N SER A 70 11.58 4.82 -1.95
CA SER A 70 11.75 3.43 -1.51
C SER A 70 13.15 2.91 -1.86
N ILE A 71 13.93 2.59 -0.83
CA ILE A 71 15.29 2.07 -0.94
C ILE A 71 15.22 0.58 -1.27
N VAL A 72 14.23 -0.15 -0.73
CA VAL A 72 13.99 -1.54 -1.10
C VAL A 72 13.70 -1.66 -2.60
N ALA A 73 12.80 -0.84 -3.16
CA ALA A 73 12.55 -0.83 -4.59
C ALA A 73 13.79 -0.44 -5.42
N ALA A 74 14.56 0.55 -4.96
CA ALA A 74 15.82 0.92 -5.62
C ALA A 74 16.86 -0.22 -5.57
N MET A 75 16.91 -0.97 -4.46
CA MET A 75 17.80 -2.13 -4.26
C MET A 75 17.39 -3.34 -5.10
N LEU A 76 16.08 -3.61 -5.23
CA LEU A 76 15.53 -4.62 -6.15
C LEU A 76 15.94 -4.34 -7.60
N GLY A 77 16.10 -3.07 -7.96
CA GLY A 77 16.69 -2.65 -9.24
C GLY A 77 18.07 -3.25 -9.52
N PHE A 78 18.89 -3.50 -8.50
CA PHE A 78 20.17 -4.19 -8.65
C PHE A 78 20.02 -5.70 -8.71
N VAL A 79 19.14 -6.26 -7.88
CA VAL A 79 18.84 -7.70 -7.86
C VAL A 79 18.36 -8.18 -9.22
N VAL A 80 17.56 -7.36 -9.90
CA VAL A 80 17.10 -7.65 -11.27
C VAL A 80 18.15 -7.19 -12.30
N GLY A 81 18.60 -5.95 -12.23
CA GLY A 81 19.44 -5.34 -13.27
C GLY A 81 20.80 -6.00 -13.45
N PHE A 82 21.41 -6.52 -12.39
CA PHE A 82 22.75 -7.10 -12.45
C PHE A 82 22.77 -8.48 -13.13
N PRO A 83 21.90 -9.44 -12.78
CA PRO A 83 21.74 -10.69 -13.55
C PRO A 83 21.40 -10.45 -15.02
N PHE A 84 20.50 -9.51 -15.33
CA PHE A 84 20.16 -9.18 -16.71
C PHE A 84 21.37 -8.64 -17.49
N LEU A 85 22.19 -7.79 -16.87
CA LEU A 85 23.41 -7.29 -17.48
C LEU A 85 24.43 -8.42 -17.73
N LEU A 86 24.65 -9.30 -16.76
CA LEU A 86 25.57 -10.43 -16.90
C LEU A 86 25.10 -11.40 -17.98
N ASN A 87 23.81 -11.75 -17.99
CA ASN A 87 23.21 -12.57 -19.03
C ASN A 87 23.42 -11.93 -20.42
N ALA A 88 23.16 -10.62 -20.54
CA ALA A 88 23.31 -9.89 -21.79
C ALA A 88 24.77 -9.82 -22.29
N MET A 89 25.75 -9.59 -21.40
CA MET A 89 27.15 -9.46 -21.81
C MET A 89 27.86 -10.81 -22.01
N ILE A 90 27.56 -11.80 -21.17
CA ILE A 90 28.33 -13.05 -21.10
C ILE A 90 27.66 -14.16 -21.91
N ILE A 91 26.33 -14.28 -21.82
CA ILE A 91 25.59 -15.41 -22.38
C ILE A 91 25.04 -15.06 -23.76
N THR A 92 24.20 -14.03 -23.85
CA THR A 92 23.45 -13.73 -25.07
C THR A 92 24.20 -12.79 -26.03
N GLN A 93 25.27 -12.14 -25.57
CA GLN A 93 26.00 -11.08 -26.30
C GLN A 93 25.08 -9.98 -26.87
N ASP A 94 23.96 -9.75 -26.19
CA ASP A 94 22.97 -8.74 -26.55
C ASP A 94 23.37 -7.39 -25.97
N TYR A 95 24.21 -6.67 -26.71
CA TYR A 95 24.73 -5.36 -26.31
C TYR A 95 23.63 -4.30 -26.12
N PHE A 96 22.48 -4.45 -26.78
CA PHE A 96 21.38 -3.53 -26.65
C PHE A 96 20.67 -3.67 -25.31
N ASN A 97 20.36 -4.92 -24.91
CA ASN A 97 19.81 -5.20 -23.59
C ASN A 97 20.85 -4.99 -22.47
N ALA A 98 22.14 -5.18 -22.75
CA ALA A 98 23.21 -4.77 -21.84
C ALA A 98 23.18 -3.25 -21.61
N ALA A 99 23.08 -2.45 -22.67
CA ALA A 99 23.00 -0.99 -22.56
C ALA A 99 21.78 -0.52 -21.75
N LYS A 100 20.60 -1.15 -21.94
CA LYS A 100 19.41 -0.89 -21.11
C LYS A 100 19.65 -1.22 -19.63
N SER A 101 20.26 -2.37 -19.36
CA SER A 101 20.56 -2.82 -18.00
C SER A 101 21.55 -1.89 -17.30
N VAL A 102 22.55 -1.37 -18.03
CA VAL A 102 23.47 -0.33 -17.51
C VAL A 102 22.72 0.94 -17.13
N ILE A 103 21.77 1.41 -17.96
CA ILE A 103 20.95 2.59 -17.64
C ILE A 103 20.11 2.34 -16.40
N ALA A 104 19.48 1.16 -16.28
CA ALA A 104 18.68 0.79 -15.12
C ALA A 104 19.52 0.73 -13.84
N LEU A 105 20.70 0.12 -13.87
CA LEU A 105 21.63 0.05 -12.73
C LEU A 105 22.15 1.43 -12.34
N PHE A 106 22.41 2.31 -13.32
CA PHE A 106 22.77 3.70 -13.05
C PHE A 106 21.64 4.44 -12.33
N LEU A 107 20.40 4.27 -12.78
CA LEU A 107 19.23 4.86 -12.11
C LEU A 107 19.09 4.32 -10.68
N ALA A 108 19.14 2.99 -10.49
CA ALA A 108 19.09 2.34 -9.18
C ALA A 108 20.17 2.89 -8.23
N THR A 109 21.38 3.12 -8.74
CA THR A 109 22.48 3.75 -7.99
C THR A 109 22.15 5.16 -7.56
N VAL A 110 21.66 5.99 -8.49
CA VAL A 110 21.30 7.38 -8.17
C VAL A 110 20.16 7.43 -7.15
N PHE A 111 19.13 6.62 -7.34
CA PHE A 111 17.99 6.55 -6.42
C PHE A 111 18.42 6.07 -5.03
N THR A 112 19.26 5.04 -4.95
CA THR A 112 19.78 4.55 -3.66
C THR A 112 20.61 5.63 -2.95
N LEU A 113 21.49 6.34 -3.66
CA LEU A 113 22.27 7.43 -3.06
C LEU A 113 21.39 8.58 -2.55
N ILE A 114 20.30 8.89 -3.25
CA ILE A 114 19.40 9.96 -2.81
C ILE A 114 18.49 9.47 -1.67
N GLY A 115 17.90 8.28 -1.79
CA GLY A 115 16.98 7.70 -0.81
C GLY A 115 17.64 7.46 0.55
N THR A 116 18.91 7.03 0.55
CA THR A 116 19.71 6.93 1.79
C THR A 116 20.02 8.27 2.45
N GLY A 117 19.63 9.41 1.84
CA GLY A 117 19.91 10.73 2.36
C GLY A 117 21.40 11.11 2.32
N TYR A 118 22.20 10.46 1.46
CA TYR A 118 23.65 10.71 1.34
C TYR A 118 23.98 12.17 1.03
N PHE A 119 23.10 12.86 0.30
CA PHE A 119 23.28 14.26 -0.08
C PHE A 119 22.60 15.26 0.87
N VAL A 120 21.89 14.79 1.90
CA VAL A 120 21.18 15.64 2.87
C VAL A 120 22.20 16.32 3.77
N ASP A 121 22.06 17.63 3.97
CA ASP A 121 23.07 18.43 4.68
C ASP A 121 23.20 18.02 6.17
N LYS A 122 22.14 17.47 6.78
CA LYS A 122 22.10 16.89 8.14
C LYS A 122 22.95 15.63 8.29
N ASN A 123 23.16 14.88 7.20
CA ASN A 123 23.86 13.59 7.18
C ASN A 123 25.35 13.74 6.79
N ARG A 124 25.86 14.98 6.74
CA ARG A 124 27.26 15.25 6.37
C ARG A 124 28.22 14.60 7.36
N GLY A 125 29.18 13.85 6.81
CA GLY A 125 30.21 13.17 7.59
C GLY A 125 29.82 11.76 8.06
N VAL A 126 28.59 11.31 7.79
CA VAL A 126 28.16 9.93 8.05
C VAL A 126 28.53 9.05 6.85
N GLY A 127 29.00 7.83 7.10
CA GLY A 127 29.38 6.88 6.04
C GLY A 127 28.19 6.33 5.26
N PHE A 128 28.37 6.07 3.96
CA PHE A 128 27.30 5.57 3.09
C PHE A 128 26.63 4.29 3.61
N PHE A 129 27.40 3.30 4.07
CA PHE A 129 26.84 2.06 4.60
C PHE A 129 26.05 2.26 5.90
N THR A 130 26.42 3.27 6.71
CA THR A 130 25.67 3.64 7.91
C THR A 130 24.34 4.29 7.53
N LEU A 131 24.34 5.18 6.53
CA LEU A 131 23.12 5.80 6.01
C LEU A 131 22.22 4.80 5.31
N LEU A 132 22.79 3.89 4.53
CA LEU A 132 22.08 2.79 3.89
C LEU A 132 21.43 1.88 4.93
N GLY A 133 22.17 1.49 5.97
CA GLY A 133 21.63 0.70 7.07
C GLY A 133 20.53 1.44 7.85
N GLN A 134 20.68 2.74 8.09
CA GLN A 134 19.65 3.55 8.75
C GLN A 134 18.39 3.70 7.90
N ALA A 135 18.54 3.86 6.60
CA ALA A 135 17.43 4.12 5.71
C ALA A 135 16.69 2.82 5.33
N LEU A 136 17.42 1.71 5.16
CA LEU A 136 16.83 0.36 5.14
C LEU A 136 16.20 0.00 6.48
N LYS A 137 16.79 0.44 7.60
CA LYS A 137 16.17 0.25 8.91
C LYS A 137 14.92 1.10 9.02
N LEU A 138 14.84 2.33 8.50
CA LEU A 138 13.63 3.17 8.53
C LEU A 138 12.52 2.60 7.65
N GLU A 139 12.82 2.19 6.42
CA GLU A 139 11.86 1.51 5.54
C GLU A 139 11.48 0.12 6.09
N GLY A 140 12.43 -0.56 6.72
CA GLY A 140 12.17 -1.78 7.49
C GLY A 140 11.57 -1.53 8.87
N LYS A 141 11.57 -0.29 9.40
CA LYS A 141 10.85 0.07 10.63
C LYS A 141 9.37 0.21 10.28
N GLU A 142 9.08 0.75 9.09
CA GLU A 142 7.74 0.81 8.49
C GLU A 142 7.12 -0.58 8.21
N SER A 143 7.91 -1.68 8.17
CA SER A 143 7.35 -3.04 7.96
C SER A 143 7.80 -4.10 8.98
N GLY A 144 8.80 -3.83 9.81
CA GLY A 144 9.47 -4.81 10.67
C GLY A 144 9.86 -4.32 12.07
N ASP A 145 9.69 -3.03 12.40
CA ASP A 145 9.78 -2.58 13.80
C ASP A 145 8.53 -2.85 14.63
N LEU A 146 7.43 -3.23 13.98
CA LEU A 146 6.17 -3.60 14.64
C LEU A 146 6.38 -4.64 15.72
N LEU A 147 7.27 -5.59 15.45
CA LEU A 147 7.67 -6.62 16.38
C LEU A 147 8.50 -6.02 17.53
N ALA A 148 9.49 -5.18 17.28
CA ALA A 148 10.49 -4.80 18.29
C ALA A 148 10.06 -3.66 19.22
N ASP A 149 9.26 -2.71 18.75
CA ASP A 149 8.93 -1.48 19.49
C ASP A 149 7.65 -1.61 20.35
N MET A 150 6.81 -2.64 20.14
CA MET A 150 5.61 -2.91 20.95
C MET A 150 5.90 -3.75 22.20
N VAL A 151 6.37 -3.11 23.27
CA VAL A 151 6.30 -3.66 24.63
C VAL A 151 4.81 -3.84 24.97
N ARG A 152 4.33 -5.09 25.09
CA ARG A 152 2.94 -5.51 25.38
C ARG A 152 1.94 -4.33 25.45
N PRO A 153 1.30 -3.96 24.33
CA PRO A 153 0.48 -2.76 24.27
C PRO A 153 -0.74 -2.84 25.20
N LYS A 154 -1.26 -1.67 25.59
CA LYS A 154 -2.57 -1.59 26.23
C LYS A 154 -3.60 -2.15 25.24
N GLY A 155 -4.43 -3.10 25.69
CA GLY A 155 -5.37 -3.78 24.80
C GLY A 155 -4.75 -4.89 23.94
N ALA A 156 -3.53 -5.38 24.23
CA ALA A 156 -2.87 -6.46 23.46
C ALA A 156 -3.75 -7.70 23.22
N ARG A 157 -4.64 -8.04 24.17
CA ARG A 157 -5.60 -9.13 24.00
C ARG A 157 -6.58 -8.87 22.85
N LYS A 158 -7.11 -7.64 22.77
CA LYS A 158 -8.02 -7.24 21.70
C LYS A 158 -7.32 -7.20 20.35
N ILE A 159 -6.05 -6.80 20.31
CA ILE A 159 -5.24 -6.88 19.08
C ILE A 159 -5.18 -8.32 18.59
N ILE A 160 -4.80 -9.27 19.46
CA ILE A 160 -4.79 -10.70 19.09
C ILE A 160 -6.18 -11.20 18.66
N ASP A 161 -7.25 -10.78 19.35
CA ASP A 161 -8.60 -11.17 18.96
C ASP A 161 -9.02 -10.57 17.59
N ILE A 162 -8.55 -9.37 17.25
CA ILE A 162 -8.72 -8.75 15.91
C ILE A 162 -7.96 -9.56 14.87
N LEU A 163 -6.67 -9.86 15.06
CA LEU A 163 -5.87 -10.62 14.09
C LEU A 163 -6.48 -12.02 13.85
N LYS A 164 -6.95 -12.69 14.90
CA LYS A 164 -7.64 -13.98 14.79
C LYS A 164 -8.92 -13.93 13.98
N LYS A 165 -9.71 -12.87 14.14
CA LYS A 165 -10.98 -12.71 13.43
C LYS A 165 -10.76 -12.25 11.99
N LEU A 166 -9.72 -11.44 11.76
CA LEU A 166 -9.27 -11.07 10.41
C LEU A 166 -8.84 -12.30 9.61
N ALA A 167 -7.97 -13.15 10.17
CA ALA A 167 -7.53 -14.39 9.53
C ALA A 167 -8.67 -15.40 9.26
N ALA A 168 -9.82 -15.24 9.92
CA ALA A 168 -10.97 -16.14 9.79
C ALA A 168 -12.09 -15.51 8.94
N ILE A 169 -11.81 -14.46 8.18
CA ILE A 169 -12.85 -13.65 7.52
C ILE A 169 -13.33 -14.25 6.20
N ASP A 170 -12.46 -14.92 5.49
CA ASP A 170 -12.69 -15.55 4.19
C ASP A 170 -13.03 -17.05 4.31
N ASP A 171 -13.30 -17.52 5.53
CA ASP A 171 -13.58 -18.93 5.88
C ASP A 171 -12.39 -19.89 5.67
N ASP A 172 -11.14 -19.42 5.54
CA ASP A 172 -9.94 -20.28 5.46
C ASP A 172 -8.73 -19.68 6.16
N ILE A 173 -8.24 -20.32 7.23
CA ILE A 173 -7.06 -19.82 7.96
C ILE A 173 -5.79 -20.52 7.44
N ALA A 174 -4.81 -19.74 6.97
CA ALA A 174 -3.52 -20.25 6.53
C ALA A 174 -2.57 -20.58 7.70
N GLN A 175 -1.56 -21.42 7.45
CA GLN A 175 -0.59 -21.77 8.50
C GLN A 175 0.32 -20.58 8.84
N GLU A 176 0.64 -19.77 7.84
CA GLU A 176 1.46 -18.58 7.93
C GLU A 176 0.81 -17.52 8.84
N GLU A 177 -0.50 -17.32 8.73
CA GLU A 177 -1.28 -16.46 9.62
C GLU A 177 -1.31 -16.98 11.06
N ILE A 178 -1.46 -18.30 11.25
CA ILE A 178 -1.43 -18.95 12.56
C ILE A 178 -0.07 -18.74 13.21
N ASP A 179 1.01 -18.95 12.46
CA ASP A 179 2.38 -18.79 12.92
C ASP A 179 2.61 -17.33 13.36
N LEU A 180 2.11 -16.38 12.59
CA LEU A 180 2.19 -14.95 12.89
C LEU A 180 1.40 -14.58 14.16
N ILE A 181 0.15 -15.03 14.30
CA ILE A 181 -0.67 -14.83 15.51
C ILE A 181 -0.01 -15.45 16.74
N ASN A 182 0.57 -16.65 16.60
CA ASN A 182 1.30 -17.32 17.67
C ASN A 182 2.54 -16.54 18.09
N GLU A 183 3.33 -16.03 17.13
CA GLU A 183 4.50 -15.21 17.40
C GLU A 183 4.15 -13.97 18.25
N PHE A 184 3.10 -13.24 17.87
CA PHE A 184 2.63 -12.08 18.64
C PHE A 184 2.09 -12.47 20.02
N SER A 185 1.36 -13.57 20.10
CA SER A 185 0.78 -14.06 21.35
C SER A 185 1.85 -14.48 22.34
N GLU A 186 2.86 -15.24 21.90
CA GLU A 186 4.01 -15.65 22.71
C GLU A 186 4.80 -14.43 23.20
N LYS A 187 5.07 -13.48 22.30
CA LYS A 187 5.82 -12.27 22.62
C LYS A 187 5.15 -11.41 23.68
N TRP A 188 3.82 -11.31 23.63
CA TRP A 188 3.04 -10.53 24.60
C TRP A 188 2.62 -11.33 25.83
N GLY A 189 2.96 -12.62 25.90
CA GLY A 189 2.59 -13.51 27.00
C GLY A 189 1.08 -13.68 27.11
N ILE A 190 0.41 -13.86 25.97
CA ILE A 190 -1.03 -14.03 25.86
C ILE A 190 -1.31 -15.48 25.49
N ASP A 191 -1.97 -16.21 26.40
CA ASP A 191 -2.38 -17.58 26.11
C ASP A 191 -3.57 -17.59 25.16
N ILE A 192 -3.40 -18.15 23.97
CA ILE A 192 -4.48 -18.37 23.00
C ILE A 192 -4.78 -19.86 22.83
N PRO A 193 -6.04 -20.22 22.56
CA PRO A 193 -6.38 -21.58 22.14
C PRO A 193 -5.63 -21.96 20.87
N GLU A 194 -5.31 -23.25 20.72
CA GLU A 194 -4.65 -23.80 19.54
C GLU A 194 -5.49 -23.52 18.29
N LEU A 195 -4.90 -22.80 17.33
CA LEU A 195 -5.49 -22.53 16.02
C LEU A 195 -5.12 -23.68 15.07
N LYS A 196 -6.03 -24.03 14.17
CA LYS A 196 -5.81 -25.06 13.17
C LYS A 196 -5.97 -24.47 11.78
N PRO A 197 -5.11 -24.86 10.83
CA PRO A 197 -5.25 -24.42 9.46
C PRO A 197 -6.52 -25.00 8.84
N GLY A 198 -7.06 -24.28 7.86
CA GLY A 198 -8.31 -24.61 7.21
C GLY A 198 -9.50 -23.81 7.75
N ARG A 199 -10.69 -24.33 7.45
CA ARG A 199 -11.95 -23.69 7.81
C ARG A 199 -12.07 -23.41 9.33
N PRO A 200 -12.35 -22.16 9.74
CA PRO A 200 -12.51 -21.80 11.14
C PRO A 200 -13.73 -22.49 11.77
N GLU A 201 -13.66 -22.76 13.08
CA GLU A 201 -14.79 -23.29 13.85
C GLU A 201 -15.94 -22.26 13.95
N GLU A 202 -15.63 -20.98 13.82
CA GLU A 202 -16.58 -19.86 13.89
C GLU A 202 -16.33 -18.91 12.72
N VAL A 203 -17.35 -18.74 11.87
CA VAL A 203 -17.35 -17.79 10.75
C VAL A 203 -17.32 -16.37 11.29
N THR A 204 -16.39 -15.54 10.83
CA THR A 204 -16.32 -14.14 11.26
C THR A 204 -17.32 -13.28 10.51
N ASN A 205 -18.00 -12.38 11.21
CA ASN A 205 -18.81 -11.33 10.61
C ASN A 205 -18.02 -10.02 10.54
N LEU A 206 -18.01 -9.36 9.38
CA LEU A 206 -17.47 -8.00 9.21
C LEU A 206 -17.95 -7.04 10.33
N VAL A 207 -19.24 -7.09 10.67
CA VAL A 207 -19.83 -6.24 11.72
C VAL A 207 -19.22 -6.51 13.10
N GLU A 208 -18.95 -7.77 13.42
CA GLU A 208 -18.32 -8.17 14.69
C GLU A 208 -16.86 -7.74 14.74
N LEU A 209 -16.14 -7.91 13.63
CA LEU A 209 -14.74 -7.48 13.53
C LEU A 209 -14.61 -5.95 13.65
N LYS A 210 -15.49 -5.19 13.00
CA LYS A 210 -15.58 -3.73 13.19
C LYS A 210 -15.84 -3.36 14.65
N ALA A 211 -16.75 -4.06 15.32
CA ALA A 211 -17.04 -3.81 16.74
C ALA A 211 -15.82 -4.10 17.64
N LEU A 212 -15.01 -5.11 17.32
CA LEU A 212 -13.75 -5.40 18.03
C LEU A 212 -12.72 -4.29 17.84
N VAL A 213 -12.53 -3.81 16.60
CA VAL A 213 -11.62 -2.70 16.30
C VAL A 213 -12.08 -1.42 17.01
N GLN A 214 -13.37 -1.09 16.95
CA GLN A 214 -13.92 0.06 17.68
C GLN A 214 -13.69 -0.10 19.19
N SER A 215 -13.98 -1.27 19.74
CA SER A 215 -13.80 -1.55 21.17
C SER A 215 -12.34 -1.45 21.61
N TYR A 216 -11.38 -1.71 20.73
CA TYR A 216 -9.95 -1.47 20.98
C TYR A 216 -9.64 0.03 21.01
N LEU A 217 -10.11 0.79 20.03
CA LEU A 217 -9.91 2.24 19.95
C LEU A 217 -10.56 2.98 21.14
N ASP A 218 -11.72 2.51 21.61
CA ASP A 218 -12.42 3.04 22.79
C ASP A 218 -11.62 2.87 24.09
N GLU A 219 -10.64 1.96 24.14
CA GLU A 219 -9.74 1.84 25.31
C GLU A 219 -8.74 3.01 25.39
N GLY A 220 -8.65 3.83 24.35
CA GLY A 220 -7.69 4.92 24.24
C GLY A 220 -6.24 4.39 24.17
N PRO A 221 -5.86 3.61 23.14
CA PRO A 221 -4.45 3.29 22.90
C PRO A 221 -3.67 4.56 22.52
N ASP A 222 -2.37 4.58 22.79
CA ASP A 222 -1.52 5.67 22.30
C ASP A 222 -1.59 5.72 20.75
N THR A 223 -1.54 6.91 20.15
CA THR A 223 -1.66 7.06 18.69
C THR A 223 -0.61 6.26 17.93
N ASP A 224 0.61 6.16 18.48
CA ASP A 224 1.70 5.42 17.86
C ASP A 224 1.42 3.90 17.91
N VAL A 225 0.76 3.44 18.98
CA VAL A 225 0.34 2.03 19.15
C VAL A 225 -0.88 1.71 18.26
N ALA A 226 -1.76 2.68 18.05
CA ALA A 226 -2.88 2.56 17.12
C ALA A 226 -2.37 2.50 15.67
N GLU A 227 -1.46 3.39 15.25
CA GLU A 227 -0.80 3.35 13.94
C GLU A 227 -0.15 1.97 13.71
N GLY A 228 0.55 1.42 14.72
CA GLY A 228 1.13 0.07 14.62
C GLY A 228 0.11 -1.06 14.40
N LEU A 229 -1.14 -0.92 14.84
CA LEU A 229 -2.18 -1.92 14.53
C LEU A 229 -2.50 -1.96 13.03
N VAL A 230 -2.43 -0.84 12.32
CA VAL A 230 -2.63 -0.81 10.86
C VAL A 230 -1.61 -1.69 10.18
N ASP A 231 -0.36 -1.58 10.58
CA ASP A 231 0.70 -2.35 9.94
C ASP A 231 0.63 -3.84 10.33
N LEU A 232 0.19 -4.18 11.55
CA LEU A 232 -0.11 -5.56 11.93
C LEU A 232 -1.23 -6.17 11.09
N ILE A 233 -2.28 -5.38 10.81
CA ILE A 233 -3.41 -5.80 9.96
C ILE A 233 -2.95 -6.04 8.52
N ASN A 234 -2.12 -5.14 7.96
CA ASN A 234 -1.55 -5.32 6.63
C ASN A 234 -0.60 -6.53 6.58
N LEU A 235 0.24 -6.72 7.60
CA LEU A 235 1.15 -7.85 7.68
C LEU A 235 0.41 -9.19 7.77
N MET A 236 -0.71 -9.23 8.51
CA MET A 236 -1.58 -10.41 8.55
C MET A 236 -2.17 -10.71 7.18
N ALA A 237 -2.76 -9.72 6.52
CA ALA A 237 -3.40 -9.91 5.23
C ALA A 237 -2.42 -10.33 4.11
N GLU A 238 -1.12 -10.04 4.26
CA GLU A 238 -0.08 -10.44 3.30
C GLU A 238 0.68 -11.71 3.71
N ALA A 239 0.29 -12.37 4.82
CA ALA A 239 1.09 -13.42 5.44
C ALA A 239 1.27 -14.68 4.57
N ASP A 240 0.27 -15.03 3.77
CA ASP A 240 0.23 -16.24 2.94
C ASP A 240 0.36 -15.96 1.42
N ASP A 241 0.77 -14.73 1.06
CA ASP A 241 0.87 -14.23 -0.32
C ASP A 241 -0.47 -14.22 -1.12
N GLU A 242 -1.63 -14.42 -0.48
CA GLU A 242 -2.95 -14.36 -1.10
C GLU A 242 -3.86 -13.38 -0.33
N VAL A 243 -4.36 -12.32 -1.00
CA VAL A 243 -5.31 -11.37 -0.37
C VAL A 243 -6.66 -11.52 -1.03
N THR A 244 -7.66 -11.96 -0.26
CA THR A 244 -9.05 -12.06 -0.72
C THR A 244 -9.73 -10.69 -0.80
N ASP A 245 -10.83 -10.60 -1.56
CA ASP A 245 -11.62 -9.37 -1.66
C ASP A 245 -12.19 -8.97 -0.28
N GLU A 246 -12.61 -9.95 0.51
CA GLU A 246 -13.11 -9.79 1.87
C GLU A 246 -12.04 -9.23 2.84
N GLU A 247 -10.82 -9.74 2.78
CA GLU A 247 -9.70 -9.24 3.59
C GLU A 247 -9.30 -7.83 3.18
N ALA A 248 -9.13 -7.57 1.88
CA ALA A 248 -8.78 -6.25 1.37
C ALA A 248 -9.82 -5.20 1.81
N MET A 249 -11.10 -5.56 1.75
CA MET A 249 -12.21 -4.73 2.20
C MET A 249 -12.16 -4.45 3.71
N ALA A 250 -11.87 -5.47 4.52
CA ALA A 250 -11.76 -5.34 5.98
C ALA A 250 -10.54 -4.50 6.39
N VAL A 251 -9.38 -4.75 5.78
CA VAL A 251 -8.15 -3.97 5.95
C VAL A 251 -8.39 -2.49 5.63
N ALA A 252 -9.08 -2.20 4.53
CA ALA A 252 -9.40 -0.82 4.14
C ALA A 252 -10.29 -0.11 5.16
N GLU A 253 -11.34 -0.78 5.65
CA GLU A 253 -12.22 -0.22 6.69
C GLU A 253 -11.45 0.06 8.00
N PHE A 254 -10.64 -0.88 8.47
CA PHE A 254 -9.94 -0.74 9.75
C PHE A 254 -8.81 0.28 9.67
N THR A 255 -8.09 0.33 8.55
CA THR A 255 -7.10 1.38 8.29
C THR A 255 -7.76 2.75 8.37
N GLY A 256 -8.97 2.90 7.81
CA GLY A 256 -9.75 4.12 7.90
C GLY A 256 -10.17 4.46 9.34
N MET A 257 -10.68 3.49 10.10
CA MET A 257 -11.05 3.67 11.52
C MET A 257 -9.87 4.12 12.37
N ILE A 258 -8.72 3.48 12.21
CA ILE A 258 -7.52 3.79 12.99
C ILE A 258 -6.94 5.13 12.57
N SER A 259 -6.88 5.41 11.26
CA SER A 259 -6.46 6.72 10.75
C SER A 259 -7.35 7.84 11.27
N HIS A 260 -8.65 7.57 11.41
CA HIS A 260 -9.59 8.52 12.02
C HIS A 260 -9.30 8.73 13.50
N TYR A 261 -9.09 7.68 14.29
CA TYR A 261 -8.72 7.80 15.70
C TYR A 261 -7.47 8.68 15.88
N VAL A 262 -6.42 8.39 15.11
CA VAL A 262 -5.15 9.15 15.12
C VAL A 262 -5.35 10.60 14.67
N SER A 263 -6.16 10.83 13.64
CA SER A 263 -6.42 12.16 13.08
C SER A 263 -7.37 12.99 13.94
N ALA A 264 -8.31 12.38 14.65
CA ALA A 264 -9.23 13.06 15.55
C ALA A 264 -8.46 13.74 16.70
N GLU A 265 -7.39 13.11 17.19
CA GLU A 265 -6.49 13.74 18.16
C GLU A 265 -5.66 14.90 17.56
N ARG A 266 -5.41 14.86 16.24
CA ARG A 266 -4.58 15.84 15.51
C ARG A 266 -5.38 16.94 14.78
N GLY A 267 -6.70 16.81 14.69
CA GLY A 267 -7.65 17.73 14.05
C GLY A 267 -7.69 17.65 12.52
N GLY A 268 -8.65 16.90 11.94
CA GLY A 268 -8.83 16.79 10.49
C GLY A 268 -10.26 16.42 10.04
N GLU A 269 -10.60 16.73 8.78
CA GLU A 269 -11.83 16.29 8.11
C GLU A 269 -11.60 14.96 7.39
N ILE A 270 -12.57 14.04 7.43
CA ILE A 270 -12.48 12.73 6.77
C ILE A 270 -13.71 12.48 5.89
N GLU A 271 -13.47 11.85 4.74
CA GLU A 271 -14.53 11.36 3.86
C GLU A 271 -14.97 9.96 4.32
N MET A 272 -16.28 9.78 4.49
CA MET A 272 -16.89 8.53 4.94
C MET A 272 -18.06 8.15 4.04
N TRP A 273 -18.53 6.92 4.15
CA TRP A 273 -19.68 6.37 3.45
C TRP A 273 -20.78 6.05 4.44
N GLU A 274 -21.93 6.69 4.31
CA GLU A 274 -23.11 6.39 5.13
C GLU A 274 -23.96 5.33 4.44
N VAL A 275 -24.22 4.23 5.14
CA VAL A 275 -25.15 3.19 4.69
C VAL A 275 -26.55 3.51 5.16
N ASN A 276 -27.46 3.45 4.20
CA ASN A 276 -28.85 3.84 4.35
C ASN A 276 -29.75 2.70 3.90
N ILE A 277 -30.78 2.39 4.68
CA ILE A 277 -31.91 1.57 4.23
C ILE A 277 -33.02 2.52 3.81
N VAL A 278 -33.55 2.33 2.59
CA VAL A 278 -34.66 3.13 2.04
C VAL A 278 -35.89 2.24 1.86
N PRO A 279 -36.77 2.15 2.87
CA PRO A 279 -37.98 1.36 2.80
C PRO A 279 -38.90 1.80 1.67
N GLN A 280 -39.47 0.85 0.95
CA GLN A 280 -40.40 1.06 -0.15
C GLN A 280 -41.88 1.08 0.29
N GLY A 281 -42.15 0.86 1.59
CA GLY A 281 -43.50 0.88 2.16
C GLY A 281 -43.53 0.60 3.66
N ASP A 282 -44.71 0.70 4.26
CA ASP A 282 -44.91 0.54 5.72
C ASP A 282 -44.53 -0.86 6.24
N GLU A 283 -44.66 -1.89 5.41
CA GLU A 283 -44.26 -3.26 5.74
C GLU A 283 -42.74 -3.38 5.94
N GLN A 284 -41.94 -2.78 5.05
CA GLN A 284 -40.48 -2.73 5.22
C GLN A 284 -40.08 -1.84 6.40
N ILE A 285 -40.80 -0.74 6.68
CA ILE A 285 -40.54 0.09 7.86
C ILE A 285 -40.70 -0.72 9.15
N ASN A 286 -41.76 -1.55 9.24
CA ASN A 286 -41.97 -2.41 10.40
C ASN A 286 -40.89 -3.50 10.50
N ALA A 287 -40.51 -4.12 9.37
CA ALA A 287 -39.43 -5.11 9.35
C ALA A 287 -38.10 -4.53 9.82
N VAL A 288 -37.73 -3.31 9.39
CA VAL A 288 -36.50 -2.65 9.88
C VAL A 288 -36.59 -2.41 11.39
N ARG A 289 -37.73 -1.98 11.93
CA ARG A 289 -37.90 -1.76 13.37
C ARG A 289 -37.89 -3.03 14.21
N GLU A 290 -38.25 -4.17 13.63
CA GLU A 290 -38.12 -5.47 14.32
C GLU A 290 -36.67 -5.93 14.38
N ILE A 291 -35.91 -5.72 13.30
CA ILE A 291 -34.49 -6.14 13.21
C ILE A 291 -33.58 -5.16 13.95
N LEU A 292 -33.90 -3.86 13.86
CA LEU A 292 -33.10 -2.74 14.36
C LEU A 292 -34.01 -1.76 15.13
N PRO A 293 -34.40 -2.10 16.37
CA PRO A 293 -35.39 -1.34 17.12
C PRO A 293 -34.91 0.05 17.54
N ASP A 294 -33.60 0.25 17.67
CA ASP A 294 -33.00 1.49 18.16
C ASP A 294 -32.76 2.54 17.06
N LEU A 295 -33.07 2.20 15.80
CA LEU A 295 -32.84 3.07 14.66
C LEU A 295 -34.02 4.02 14.42
N GLU A 296 -33.73 5.32 14.49
CA GLU A 296 -34.71 6.36 14.17
C GLU A 296 -34.89 6.52 12.65
N VAL A 297 -36.13 6.80 12.24
CA VAL A 297 -36.45 7.14 10.84
C VAL A 297 -36.15 8.61 10.63
N VAL A 298 -35.35 8.92 9.62
CA VAL A 298 -35.03 10.29 9.22
C VAL A 298 -35.65 10.58 7.86
N ASP A 299 -36.25 11.75 7.68
CA ASP A 299 -36.66 12.23 6.36
C ASP A 299 -35.44 12.86 5.65
N ASP A 300 -35.04 12.31 4.51
CA ASP A 300 -33.94 12.80 3.69
C ASP A 300 -34.35 12.89 2.20
N ARG A 301 -33.43 13.33 1.33
CA ARG A 301 -33.60 13.43 -0.12
C ARG A 301 -33.82 12.03 -0.73
N GLY A 302 -35.08 11.60 -0.75
CA GLY A 302 -35.46 10.26 -1.21
C GLY A 302 -36.65 9.67 -0.44
N GLY A 303 -37.05 10.29 0.67
CA GLY A 303 -38.15 9.83 1.52
C GLY A 303 -37.66 9.48 2.92
N LYS A 304 -38.34 8.51 3.56
CA LYS A 304 -37.95 7.97 4.85
C LYS A 304 -36.74 7.07 4.70
N VAL A 305 -35.70 7.32 5.49
CA VAL A 305 -34.44 6.58 5.45
C VAL A 305 -34.04 6.18 6.86
N PHE A 306 -33.49 4.98 7.00
CA PHE A 306 -32.81 4.55 8.23
C PHE A 306 -31.30 4.61 8.02
N LYS A 307 -30.61 5.42 8.82
CA LYS A 307 -29.15 5.60 8.75
C LYS A 307 -28.47 4.54 9.59
N ILE A 308 -27.91 3.51 8.96
CA ILE A 308 -27.37 2.33 9.65
C ILE A 308 -26.02 2.63 10.30
N GLY A 309 -25.19 3.41 9.63
CA GLY A 309 -23.87 3.77 10.14
C GLY A 309 -23.00 4.43 9.09
N LYS A 310 -21.86 4.93 9.55
CA LYS A 310 -20.81 5.52 8.72
C LYS A 310 -19.62 4.54 8.66
N TYR A 311 -19.02 4.42 7.49
CA TYR A 311 -17.94 3.50 7.15
C TYR A 311 -16.82 4.28 6.45
N PHE A 312 -15.59 3.78 6.51
CA PHE A 312 -14.43 4.44 5.93
C PHE A 312 -14.09 3.90 4.53
N SER A 313 -14.47 2.66 4.23
CA SER A 313 -14.31 2.04 2.91
C SER A 313 -15.64 2.03 2.13
N GLU A 314 -15.56 2.31 0.83
CA GLU A 314 -16.69 2.22 -0.11
C GLU A 314 -17.13 0.77 -0.26
N ASP A 315 -16.18 -0.12 -0.58
CA ASP A 315 -16.41 -1.55 -0.75
C ASP A 315 -17.04 -2.17 0.51
N TYR A 316 -16.56 -1.76 1.68
CA TYR A 316 -17.13 -2.21 2.97
C TYR A 316 -18.56 -1.72 3.15
N ALA A 317 -18.85 -0.46 2.83
CA ALA A 317 -20.19 0.07 2.88
C ALA A 317 -21.13 -0.65 1.91
N GLU A 318 -20.64 -1.02 0.72
CA GLU A 318 -21.40 -1.81 -0.26
C GLU A 318 -21.68 -3.23 0.23
N ALA A 319 -20.70 -3.95 0.78
CA ALA A 319 -20.92 -5.28 1.36
C ALA A 319 -21.94 -5.25 2.51
N VAL A 320 -21.93 -4.21 3.34
CA VAL A 320 -22.96 -4.00 4.36
C VAL A 320 -24.34 -3.78 3.72
N CYS A 321 -24.44 -3.03 2.61
CA CYS A 321 -25.68 -2.88 1.87
C CYS A 321 -26.19 -4.23 1.34
N GLU A 322 -25.31 -5.05 0.78
CA GLU A 322 -25.66 -6.38 0.25
C GLU A 322 -26.28 -7.29 1.31
N LYS A 323 -25.80 -7.23 2.55
CA LYS A 323 -26.39 -7.96 3.68
C LYS A 323 -27.88 -7.61 3.88
N TYR A 324 -28.25 -6.34 3.82
CA TYR A 324 -29.63 -5.90 3.94
C TYR A 324 -30.46 -6.18 2.67
N ILE A 325 -29.83 -6.08 1.49
CA ILE A 325 -30.47 -6.44 0.22
C ILE A 325 -30.85 -7.93 0.20
N SER A 326 -29.99 -8.80 0.75
CA SER A 326 -30.22 -10.25 0.82
C SER A 326 -31.47 -10.64 1.61
N ILE A 327 -31.88 -9.82 2.59
CA ILE A 327 -33.10 -10.01 3.39
C ILE A 327 -34.31 -9.20 2.84
N GLY A 328 -34.18 -8.64 1.63
CA GLY A 328 -35.25 -7.95 0.92
C GLY A 328 -35.41 -6.47 1.25
N LEU A 329 -34.42 -5.84 1.89
CA LEU A 329 -34.42 -4.40 2.19
C LEU A 329 -33.56 -3.64 1.19
N TYR A 330 -34.14 -2.65 0.52
CA TYR A 330 -33.37 -1.79 -0.38
C TYR A 330 -32.41 -0.91 0.43
N SER A 331 -31.13 -0.97 0.09
CA SER A 331 -30.05 -0.27 0.81
C SER A 331 -29.04 0.32 -0.17
N ASN A 332 -28.46 1.46 0.20
CA ASN A 332 -27.42 2.14 -0.57
C ASN A 332 -26.38 2.80 0.33
N SER A 333 -25.19 3.03 -0.21
CA SER A 333 -24.14 3.84 0.41
C SER A 333 -24.15 5.26 -0.18
N THR A 334 -23.78 6.26 0.60
CA THR A 334 -23.64 7.65 0.11
C THR A 334 -22.41 8.30 0.73
N LYS A 335 -21.59 8.93 -0.13
CA LYS A 335 -20.38 9.63 0.32
C LYS A 335 -20.71 10.90 1.08
N LEU A 336 -20.12 11.05 2.26
CA LEU A 336 -20.25 12.20 3.14
C LEU A 336 -18.88 12.76 3.52
N LYS A 337 -18.82 14.08 3.67
CA LYS A 337 -17.72 14.75 4.37
C LYS A 337 -18.18 14.99 5.80
N VAL A 338 -17.45 14.44 6.77
CA VAL A 338 -17.82 14.59 8.16
C VAL A 338 -16.81 15.54 8.83
N ASP A 339 -17.34 16.68 9.29
CA ASP A 339 -16.62 17.69 10.07
C ASP A 339 -17.02 17.50 11.54
N PHE A 340 -16.15 16.82 12.29
CA PHE A 340 -16.40 16.43 13.67
C PHE A 340 -16.13 17.55 14.69
N SER A 341 -15.74 18.76 14.25
CA SER A 341 -15.70 19.94 15.14
C SER A 341 -17.09 20.34 15.69
N LYS A 342 -18.15 19.67 15.21
CA LYS A 342 -19.55 19.88 15.59
C LYS A 342 -20.21 18.72 16.35
N GLU A 343 -19.51 17.60 16.57
CA GLU A 343 -20.05 16.44 17.30
C GLU A 343 -19.51 16.31 18.74
N SER A 344 -18.83 17.34 19.29
CA SER A 344 -18.35 17.38 20.69
C SER A 344 -19.42 17.80 21.70
#